data_AF-A0A413H7W7-F1
#
_entry.id   AF-A0A413H7W7-F1
#
_cell.length_a   1.000
_cell.length_b   1.000
_cell.length_c   1.000
_cell.angle_alpha   90.00
_cell.angle_beta   90.00
_cell.angle_gamma   90.00
#
_symmetry.space_group_name_H-M   'P 1'
#
loop_
_entity.id
_entity.type
_entity.pdbx_description
1 polymer ?
#
loop_
_entity_poly.entity_id
_entity_poly.type
_entity_poly.pdbx_seq_one_letter_code
_entity_poly.pdbx_strand_id
1 'polypeptide(L)'
;MAGVLVASLAMTACSPEEFNGASQDGAPRLADYKPVVTVDQETNIATFCIATNDGQAPKGVYPIWTINADKTYKSTVSGYRTTAIALAGDYTYSLKVGNRNGISDASIEGVFTINTTRYDFSAAVSKLTNNDTKEWRVYSAKAGHLGCGESPEAPAGWWSAAAEEKASEGIYDDRITFTVGARLAEGIYKYSAGEDGLTFCNKGVTTLGVTGASEDYSASCVGVNGALSEVTYNLGYNVELDCVTITLPAKTLFPYMADDAQMNGSITYIVTELTNKTMTLVIELSGICWQIILVNGADEAVEEVFDPEMVNWCAVDAPENLGAGFNTKGEMAFYFADAGWVQIGDPDFSYANGVYTITTKDATAAEWQGQCTINEVPLNIEGGEYYDIACKVVANVAVDRFTVKVNKDPDVDGDPNSLFYKGNVVLKKGENILRFAKVTGVNGKDPVSFDQGKFVFDLGGSPADVTIQISDIIIQKHNPK
;
A
#
# COMPACT_ATOMS: atom_id res chain seq x y z
N MET A 1 -13.63 -79.33 58.16
CA MET A 1 -14.51 -78.15 58.28
C MET A 1 -13.66 -76.97 58.74
N ALA A 2 -14.04 -75.76 58.34
CA ALA A 2 -13.31 -74.49 58.40
C ALA A 2 -12.40 -74.24 57.18
N GLY A 3 -12.69 -73.14 56.48
CA GLY A 3 -12.15 -72.77 55.18
C GLY A 3 -11.09 -71.68 55.25
N VAL A 4 -10.60 -71.30 54.07
CA VAL A 4 -9.88 -70.05 53.84
C VAL A 4 -10.36 -69.47 52.50
N LEU A 5 -10.80 -68.23 52.58
CA LEU A 5 -11.18 -67.32 51.52
C LEU A 5 -9.90 -66.85 50.79
N VAL A 6 -9.87 -66.89 49.46
CA VAL A 6 -8.97 -66.06 48.66
C VAL A 6 -9.79 -65.38 47.58
N ALA A 7 -9.91 -64.06 47.73
CA ALA A 7 -10.52 -63.16 46.77
C ALA A 7 -9.63 -63.03 45.53
N SER A 8 -10.19 -63.22 44.35
CA SER A 8 -9.60 -62.84 43.07
C SER A 8 -10.44 -61.71 42.48
N LEU A 9 -9.83 -60.52 42.39
CA LEU A 9 -10.37 -59.35 41.73
C LEU A 9 -10.54 -59.65 40.24
N ALA A 10 -11.78 -59.75 39.76
CA ALA A 10 -12.09 -59.60 38.34
C ALA A 10 -12.30 -58.11 38.06
N MET A 11 -11.28 -57.49 37.48
CA MET A 11 -11.38 -56.16 36.84
C MET A 11 -12.52 -56.21 35.81
N THR A 12 -13.56 -55.41 36.01
CA THR A 12 -14.51 -55.09 34.94
C THR A 12 -13.78 -54.22 33.93
N ALA A 13 -13.20 -54.86 32.92
CA ALA A 13 -12.73 -54.15 31.74
C ALA A 13 -13.92 -53.38 31.16
N CYS A 14 -13.80 -52.05 31.09
CA CYS A 14 -14.63 -51.23 30.23
C CYS A 14 -14.69 -51.93 28.87
N SER A 15 -15.90 -52.14 28.34
CA SER A 15 -16.09 -52.52 26.95
C SER A 15 -15.17 -51.62 26.12
N PRO A 16 -14.34 -52.16 25.21
CA PRO A 16 -13.61 -51.30 24.29
C PRO A 16 -14.66 -50.45 23.59
N GLU A 17 -14.57 -49.13 23.70
CA GLU A 17 -15.28 -48.26 22.76
C GLU A 17 -14.82 -48.70 21.37
N GLU A 18 -15.74 -49.24 20.56
CA GLU A 18 -15.43 -49.54 19.18
C GLU A 18 -15.07 -48.22 18.48
N PHE A 19 -13.77 -47.98 18.31
CA PHE A 19 -13.28 -46.97 17.39
C PHE A 19 -13.60 -47.44 15.96
N ASN A 20 -14.82 -47.14 15.52
CA ASN A 20 -15.21 -47.28 14.13
C ASN A 20 -14.45 -46.20 13.33
N GLY A 21 -13.32 -46.59 12.72
CA GLY A 21 -12.54 -45.74 11.84
C GLY A 21 -13.32 -45.32 10.59
N ALA A 22 -12.78 -44.35 9.85
CA ALA A 22 -13.38 -43.90 8.59
C ALA A 22 -13.47 -45.07 7.58
N SER A 23 -14.64 -45.23 6.96
CA SER A 23 -14.89 -46.24 5.92
C SER A 23 -15.07 -45.57 4.57
N GLN A 24 -14.31 -46.00 3.55
CA GLN A 24 -14.40 -45.45 2.20
C GLN A 24 -15.81 -45.57 1.60
N ASP A 25 -16.55 -46.65 1.90
CA ASP A 25 -17.93 -46.86 1.45
C ASP A 25 -18.96 -45.95 2.16
N GLY A 26 -18.55 -45.33 3.28
CA GLY A 26 -19.38 -44.45 4.09
C GLY A 26 -19.32 -42.97 3.70
N ALA A 27 -18.53 -42.61 2.69
CA ALA A 27 -18.45 -41.24 2.18
C ALA A 27 -19.80 -40.81 1.58
N PRO A 28 -20.20 -39.53 1.74
CA PRO A 28 -21.49 -39.06 1.26
C PRO A 28 -21.52 -39.05 -0.27
N ARG A 29 -22.61 -39.57 -0.84
CA ARG A 29 -22.84 -39.55 -2.29
C ARG A 29 -23.55 -38.25 -2.66
N LEU A 30 -22.94 -37.43 -3.52
CA LEU A 30 -23.51 -36.16 -3.94
C LEU A 30 -24.91 -36.28 -4.56
N ALA A 31 -25.19 -37.40 -5.23
CA ALA A 31 -26.49 -37.66 -5.84
C ALA A 31 -27.65 -37.66 -4.84
N ASP A 32 -27.40 -37.77 -3.53
CA ASP A 32 -28.42 -37.76 -2.48
C ASP A 32 -28.77 -36.34 -1.98
N TYR A 33 -28.00 -35.34 -2.40
CA TYR A 33 -28.09 -33.97 -1.91
C TYR A 33 -28.21 -32.95 -3.04
N LYS A 34 -28.83 -31.81 -2.72
CA LYS A 34 -28.94 -30.68 -3.63
C LYS A 34 -28.67 -29.35 -2.91
N PRO A 35 -28.07 -28.37 -3.59
CA PRO A 35 -27.98 -27.01 -3.08
C PRO A 35 -29.37 -26.35 -3.08
N VAL A 36 -29.62 -25.53 -2.07
CA VAL A 36 -30.76 -24.61 -1.99
C VAL A 36 -30.18 -23.22 -1.81
N VAL A 37 -30.11 -22.47 -2.90
CA VAL A 37 -29.56 -21.11 -2.92
C VAL A 37 -30.70 -20.14 -3.10
N THR A 38 -30.75 -19.15 -2.20
CA THR A 38 -31.74 -18.08 -2.25
C THR A 38 -31.03 -16.73 -2.17
N VAL A 39 -31.56 -15.73 -2.85
CA VAL A 39 -30.98 -14.38 -2.86
C VAL A 39 -32.06 -13.41 -2.43
N ASP A 40 -31.79 -12.69 -1.36
CA ASP A 40 -32.58 -11.50 -1.01
C ASP A 40 -32.10 -10.35 -1.90
N GLN A 41 -32.91 -10.00 -2.90
CA GLN A 41 -32.59 -8.96 -3.87
C GLN A 41 -32.73 -7.53 -3.30
N GLU A 42 -33.39 -7.36 -2.15
CA GLU A 42 -33.48 -6.06 -1.48
C GLU A 42 -32.20 -5.74 -0.70
N THR A 43 -31.50 -6.76 -0.21
CA THR A 43 -30.25 -6.61 0.56
C THR A 43 -29.01 -7.11 -0.16
N ASN A 44 -29.16 -7.76 -1.33
CA ASN A 44 -28.11 -8.48 -2.07
C ASN A 44 -27.38 -9.54 -1.22
N ILE A 45 -28.10 -10.20 -0.31
CA ILE A 45 -27.53 -11.27 0.52
C ILE A 45 -27.96 -12.62 -0.03
N ALA A 46 -26.98 -13.44 -0.40
CA ALA A 46 -27.20 -14.82 -0.83
C ALA A 46 -27.10 -15.78 0.37
N THR A 47 -28.04 -16.72 0.45
CA THR A 47 -28.10 -17.75 1.49
C THR A 47 -27.97 -19.13 0.86
N PHE A 48 -27.03 -19.92 1.39
CA PHE A 48 -26.63 -21.23 0.89
C PHE A 48 -26.98 -22.32 1.90
N CYS A 49 -27.92 -23.17 1.51
CA CYS A 49 -28.36 -24.33 2.27
C CYS A 49 -28.10 -25.62 1.49
N ILE A 50 -27.98 -26.73 2.19
CA ILE A 50 -28.01 -28.08 1.60
C ILE A 50 -29.29 -28.79 2.05
N ALA A 51 -29.92 -29.50 1.11
CA ALA A 51 -31.07 -30.35 1.36
C ALA A 51 -30.82 -31.75 0.78
N THR A 52 -31.49 -32.77 1.32
CA THR A 52 -31.67 -34.05 0.62
C THR A 52 -32.60 -33.86 -0.58
N ASN A 53 -32.63 -34.84 -1.49
CA ASN A 53 -33.45 -34.73 -2.71
C ASN A 53 -34.95 -34.50 -2.44
N ASP A 54 -35.47 -35.07 -1.36
CA ASP A 54 -36.84 -34.88 -0.84
C ASP A 54 -37.05 -33.54 -0.10
N GLY A 55 -36.03 -32.69 -0.03
CA GLY A 55 -36.11 -31.33 0.52
C GLY A 55 -35.90 -31.22 2.02
N GLN A 56 -35.49 -32.31 2.70
CA GLN A 56 -35.25 -32.30 4.14
C GLN A 56 -33.83 -31.83 4.49
N ALA A 57 -33.64 -31.39 5.74
CA ALA A 57 -32.32 -31.06 6.26
C ALA A 57 -31.48 -32.34 6.39
N PRO A 58 -30.29 -32.43 5.77
CA PRO A 58 -29.43 -33.60 5.86
C PRO A 58 -28.96 -33.85 7.30
N LYS A 59 -28.94 -35.11 7.73
CA LYS A 59 -28.44 -35.51 9.05
C LYS A 59 -27.07 -36.18 8.93
N GLY A 60 -26.15 -35.83 9.83
CA GLY A 60 -24.83 -36.45 9.92
C GLY A 60 -23.84 -36.07 8.82
N VAL A 61 -24.15 -35.01 8.05
CA VAL A 61 -23.28 -34.46 7.00
C VAL A 61 -23.17 -32.94 7.15
N TYR A 62 -22.15 -32.34 6.55
CA TYR A 62 -21.96 -30.90 6.46
C TYR A 62 -21.59 -30.52 5.02
N PRO A 63 -22.05 -29.36 4.51
CA PRO A 63 -21.62 -28.87 3.21
C PRO A 63 -20.18 -28.34 3.28
N ILE A 64 -19.53 -28.21 2.13
CA ILE A 64 -18.28 -27.47 1.94
C ILE A 64 -18.50 -26.61 0.70
N TRP A 65 -18.75 -25.33 0.94
CA TRP A 65 -19.03 -24.33 -0.08
C TRP A 65 -17.76 -23.60 -0.50
N THR A 66 -17.60 -23.37 -1.80
CA THR A 66 -16.79 -22.28 -2.35
C THR A 66 -17.71 -21.40 -3.17
N ILE A 67 -17.92 -20.16 -2.76
CA ILE A 67 -18.83 -19.21 -3.40
C ILE A 67 -17.97 -18.09 -3.99
N ASN A 68 -18.00 -17.95 -5.31
CA ASN A 68 -17.23 -16.94 -6.03
C ASN A 68 -18.18 -15.79 -6.38
N ALA A 69 -18.14 -14.73 -5.56
CA ALA A 69 -18.92 -13.51 -5.79
C ALA A 69 -18.01 -12.29 -5.94
N ASP A 70 -18.30 -11.20 -5.20
CA ASP A 70 -17.41 -10.05 -5.03
C ASP A 70 -16.06 -10.39 -4.39
N LYS A 71 -16.03 -11.49 -3.63
CA LYS A 71 -14.85 -12.21 -3.18
C LYS A 71 -15.16 -13.70 -3.07
N THR A 72 -14.14 -14.50 -2.75
CA THR A 72 -14.33 -15.93 -2.51
C THR A 72 -14.74 -16.19 -1.06
N TYR A 73 -15.94 -16.72 -0.85
CA TYR A 73 -16.39 -17.20 0.46
C TYR A 73 -16.21 -18.71 0.56
N LYS A 74 -15.67 -19.18 1.69
CA LYS A 74 -15.58 -20.61 2.02
C LYS A 74 -16.32 -20.88 3.31
N SER A 75 -17.19 -21.89 3.31
CA SER A 75 -18.03 -22.18 4.48
C SER A 75 -18.40 -23.66 4.55
N THR A 76 -18.48 -24.19 5.77
CA THR A 76 -18.99 -25.54 6.04
C THR A 76 -20.40 -25.55 6.64
N VAL A 77 -21.08 -24.40 6.62
CA VAL A 77 -22.37 -24.19 7.30
C VAL A 77 -23.52 -24.29 6.30
N SER A 78 -24.55 -25.07 6.63
CA SER A 78 -25.85 -24.99 5.96
C SER A 78 -26.64 -23.81 6.51
N GLY A 79 -27.12 -22.93 5.64
CA GLY A 79 -27.67 -21.62 6.04
C GLY A 79 -26.62 -20.52 6.09
N TYR A 80 -25.47 -20.72 5.45
CA TYR A 80 -24.46 -19.67 5.33
C TYR A 80 -25.01 -18.48 4.55
N ARG A 81 -24.79 -17.27 5.06
CA ARG A 81 -25.21 -16.01 4.43
C ARG A 81 -23.95 -15.22 4.06
N THR A 82 -23.91 -14.71 2.83
CA THR A 82 -22.86 -13.78 2.41
C THR A 82 -23.02 -12.44 3.14
N THR A 83 -21.98 -11.61 3.10
CA THR A 83 -22.18 -10.16 3.21
C THR A 83 -22.99 -9.65 2.01
N ALA A 84 -23.49 -8.41 2.08
CA ALA A 84 -24.19 -7.80 0.95
C ALA A 84 -23.24 -7.68 -0.25
N ILE A 85 -23.63 -8.29 -1.37
CA ILE A 85 -22.84 -8.25 -2.61
C ILE A 85 -23.11 -6.92 -3.31
N ALA A 86 -22.06 -6.15 -3.56
CA ALA A 86 -22.18 -4.76 -3.97
C ALA A 86 -22.65 -4.57 -5.42
N LEU A 87 -22.32 -5.50 -6.31
CA LEU A 87 -22.56 -5.37 -7.76
C LEU A 87 -23.64 -6.34 -8.24
N ALA A 88 -24.40 -5.91 -9.25
CA ALA A 88 -25.25 -6.82 -10.01
C ALA A 88 -24.38 -7.77 -10.86
N GLY A 89 -24.85 -9.01 -11.04
CA GLY A 89 -24.15 -9.99 -11.86
C GLY A 89 -24.57 -11.42 -11.58
N ASP A 90 -24.06 -12.31 -12.42
CA ASP A 90 -24.14 -13.75 -12.23
C ASP A 90 -22.87 -14.24 -11.53
N TYR A 91 -23.06 -14.98 -10.44
CA TYR A 91 -22.00 -15.47 -9.57
C TYR A 91 -22.07 -16.97 -9.46
N THR A 92 -20.95 -17.61 -9.14
CA THR A 92 -20.85 -19.07 -9.13
C THR A 92 -20.63 -19.63 -7.73
N TYR A 93 -21.00 -20.88 -7.53
CA TYR A 93 -20.65 -21.62 -6.32
C TYR A 93 -20.37 -23.09 -6.64
N SER A 94 -19.54 -23.72 -5.81
CA SER A 94 -19.35 -25.16 -5.75
C SER A 94 -19.75 -25.71 -4.38
N LEU A 95 -20.34 -26.90 -4.38
CA LEU A 95 -20.72 -27.66 -3.19
C LEU A 95 -20.04 -29.03 -3.20
N LYS A 96 -19.32 -29.33 -2.12
CA LYS A 96 -18.99 -30.71 -1.71
C LYS A 96 -19.72 -31.06 -0.42
N VAL A 97 -19.86 -32.35 -0.12
CA VAL A 97 -20.50 -32.81 1.12
C VAL A 97 -19.50 -33.65 1.91
N GLY A 98 -19.38 -33.40 3.21
CA GLY A 98 -18.51 -34.14 4.11
C GLY A 98 -19.29 -34.83 5.23
N ASN A 99 -18.75 -35.93 5.74
CA ASN A 99 -19.19 -36.58 6.98
C ASN A 99 -17.97 -37.19 7.71
N ARG A 100 -18.20 -38.01 8.74
CA ARG A 100 -17.12 -38.67 9.50
C ARG A 100 -16.23 -39.60 8.67
N ASN A 101 -16.72 -40.07 7.52
CA ASN A 101 -16.07 -41.07 6.68
C ASN A 101 -15.29 -40.45 5.51
N GLY A 102 -15.49 -39.17 5.21
CA GLY A 102 -14.79 -38.48 4.13
C GLY A 102 -15.59 -37.35 3.50
N ILE A 103 -15.08 -36.86 2.37
CA ILE A 103 -15.69 -35.81 1.53
C ILE A 103 -16.07 -36.46 0.20
N SER A 104 -17.16 -36.00 -0.41
CA SER A 104 -17.59 -36.45 -1.74
C SER A 104 -16.51 -36.22 -2.82
N ASP A 105 -16.37 -37.18 -3.74
CA ASP A 105 -15.31 -37.16 -4.78
C ASP A 105 -15.49 -36.06 -5.84
N ALA A 106 -16.72 -35.60 -6.07
CA ALA A 106 -17.05 -34.54 -7.04
C ALA A 106 -17.52 -33.25 -6.33
N SER A 107 -17.95 -32.26 -7.11
CA SER A 107 -18.68 -31.08 -6.64
C SER A 107 -19.93 -30.86 -7.48
N ILE A 108 -20.96 -30.24 -6.88
CA ILE A 108 -22.08 -29.65 -7.60
C ILE A 108 -21.75 -28.18 -7.83
N GLU A 109 -21.74 -27.75 -9.09
CA GLU A 109 -21.55 -26.36 -9.48
C GLU A 109 -22.92 -25.70 -9.72
N GLY A 110 -23.04 -24.40 -9.43
CA GLY A 110 -24.24 -23.64 -9.73
C GLY A 110 -23.98 -22.15 -9.87
N VAL A 111 -25.03 -21.44 -10.30
CA VAL A 111 -25.03 -19.99 -10.53
C VAL A 111 -26.15 -19.36 -9.70
N PHE A 112 -25.91 -18.16 -9.18
CA PHE A 112 -26.93 -17.31 -8.58
C PHE A 112 -26.76 -15.87 -9.07
N THR A 113 -27.87 -15.15 -9.16
CA THR A 113 -27.91 -13.80 -9.75
C THR A 113 -28.21 -12.74 -8.69
N ILE A 114 -27.45 -11.65 -8.71
CA ILE A 114 -27.75 -10.40 -8.01
C ILE A 114 -28.26 -9.40 -9.05
N ASN A 115 -29.47 -8.89 -8.86
CA ASN A 115 -30.15 -8.07 -9.87
C ASN A 115 -29.75 -6.60 -9.84
N THR A 116 -29.27 -6.09 -8.70
CA THR A 116 -29.06 -4.65 -8.50
C THR A 116 -27.65 -4.35 -7.98
N THR A 117 -27.04 -3.31 -8.51
CA THR A 117 -25.81 -2.74 -7.95
C THR A 117 -26.18 -1.78 -6.82
N ARG A 118 -25.55 -1.94 -5.66
CA ARG A 118 -25.77 -1.12 -4.46
C ARG A 118 -24.59 -0.20 -4.13
N TYR A 119 -23.46 -0.38 -4.81
CA TYR A 119 -22.34 0.54 -4.71
C TYR A 119 -22.67 1.87 -5.41
N ASP A 120 -22.40 2.99 -4.74
CA ASP A 120 -22.59 4.33 -5.31
C ASP A 120 -21.31 4.79 -6.01
N PHE A 121 -21.32 4.73 -7.35
CA PHE A 121 -20.21 5.19 -8.17
C PHE A 121 -20.17 6.72 -8.37
N SER A 122 -21.11 7.50 -7.84
CA SER A 122 -21.24 8.93 -8.14
C SER A 122 -19.97 9.73 -7.84
N ALA A 123 -19.32 9.44 -6.71
CA ALA A 123 -18.07 10.10 -6.35
C ALA A 123 -16.93 9.75 -7.32
N ALA A 124 -16.84 8.49 -7.74
CA ALA A 124 -15.84 8.04 -8.68
C ALA A 124 -16.08 8.61 -10.09
N VAL A 125 -17.33 8.60 -10.56
CA VAL A 125 -17.73 9.20 -11.84
C VAL A 125 -17.42 10.68 -11.87
N SER A 126 -17.78 11.44 -10.83
CA SER A 126 -17.48 12.86 -10.77
C SER A 126 -15.98 13.14 -10.85
N LYS A 127 -15.15 12.35 -10.17
CA LYS A 127 -13.68 12.49 -10.22
C LYS A 127 -13.10 12.04 -11.57
N LEU A 128 -13.59 10.94 -12.13
CA LEU A 128 -13.08 10.31 -13.36
C LEU A 128 -13.45 11.12 -14.61
N THR A 129 -14.65 11.69 -14.67
CA THR A 129 -15.24 12.28 -15.89
C THR A 129 -15.64 13.74 -15.77
N ASN A 130 -15.54 14.35 -14.58
CA ASN A 130 -16.14 15.66 -14.29
C ASN A 130 -17.66 15.71 -14.53
N ASN A 131 -18.35 14.57 -14.40
CA ASN A 131 -19.77 14.41 -14.75
C ASN A 131 -20.12 14.69 -16.22
N ASP A 132 -19.12 14.74 -17.10
CA ASP A 132 -19.28 14.91 -18.54
C ASP A 132 -18.14 14.14 -19.24
N THR A 133 -17.11 14.86 -19.70
CA THR A 133 -15.91 14.30 -20.28
C THR A 133 -14.68 14.85 -19.57
N LYS A 134 -13.72 13.98 -19.25
CA LYS A 134 -12.42 14.38 -18.71
C LYS A 134 -11.28 13.62 -19.38
N GLU A 135 -10.30 14.39 -19.83
CA GLU A 135 -9.04 13.90 -20.41
C GLU A 135 -7.98 13.70 -19.32
N TRP A 136 -7.17 12.67 -19.48
CA TRP A 136 -6.04 12.32 -18.63
C TRP A 136 -4.82 12.04 -19.50
N ARG A 137 -3.64 12.30 -18.96
CA ARG A 137 -2.35 11.94 -19.57
C ARG A 137 -1.43 11.34 -18.51
N VAL A 138 -0.36 10.69 -18.94
CA VAL A 138 0.68 10.18 -18.04
C VAL A 138 1.29 11.34 -17.24
N TYR A 139 1.40 11.15 -15.92
CA TYR A 139 1.96 12.15 -15.01
C TYR A 139 3.49 12.05 -15.01
N SER A 140 4.10 12.44 -16.13
CA SER A 140 5.54 12.30 -16.40
C SER A 140 6.46 12.85 -15.30
N ALA A 141 6.09 13.98 -14.69
CA ALA A 141 6.87 14.62 -13.63
C ALA A 141 6.84 13.86 -12.30
N LYS A 142 5.91 12.92 -12.10
CA LYS A 142 5.81 12.10 -10.90
C LYS A 142 6.77 10.91 -11.01
N ALA A 143 7.73 10.80 -10.10
CA ALA A 143 8.51 9.57 -9.97
C ALA A 143 7.58 8.37 -9.66
N GLY A 144 7.80 7.25 -10.33
CA GLY A 144 6.95 6.05 -10.26
C GLY A 144 5.68 6.11 -11.11
N HIS A 145 5.57 7.08 -12.04
CA HIS A 145 4.42 7.18 -12.94
C HIS A 145 4.23 5.96 -13.83
N LEU A 146 5.29 5.22 -14.14
CA LEU A 146 5.23 3.83 -14.59
C LEU A 146 6.01 2.96 -13.60
N GLY A 147 5.53 1.74 -13.35
CA GLY A 147 6.22 0.81 -12.47
C GLY A 147 5.71 -0.63 -12.60
N CYS A 148 6.48 -1.56 -12.05
CA CYS A 148 6.03 -2.93 -11.83
C CYS A 148 6.45 -3.47 -10.46
N GLY A 149 5.69 -4.43 -9.94
CA GLY A 149 5.88 -4.96 -8.59
C GLY A 149 5.08 -6.21 -8.31
N GLU A 150 5.13 -6.64 -7.05
CA GLU A 150 4.62 -7.92 -6.60
C GLU A 150 3.10 -7.99 -6.43
N SER A 151 2.44 -6.88 -6.09
CA SER A 151 1.02 -6.86 -5.75
C SER A 151 0.35 -5.50 -6.02
N PRO A 152 -0.99 -5.41 -6.00
CA PRO A 152 -1.69 -4.14 -6.15
C PRO A 152 -1.37 -3.07 -5.08
N GLU A 153 -0.95 -3.49 -3.88
CA GLU A 153 -0.53 -2.61 -2.79
C GLU A 153 0.93 -2.14 -2.93
N ALA A 154 1.76 -2.91 -3.66
CA ALA A 154 3.15 -2.58 -3.98
C ALA A 154 3.42 -2.69 -5.50
N PRO A 155 2.67 -1.99 -6.36
CA PRO A 155 2.64 -2.25 -7.80
C PRO A 155 3.86 -1.68 -8.55
N ALA A 156 4.76 -0.98 -7.85
CA ALA A 156 6.03 -0.46 -8.34
C ALA A 156 7.23 -0.92 -7.47
N GLY A 157 7.07 -2.02 -6.72
CA GLY A 157 8.08 -2.52 -5.78
C GLY A 157 9.36 -3.09 -6.43
N TRP A 158 9.31 -3.52 -7.69
CA TRP A 158 10.46 -4.08 -8.40
C TRP A 158 11.15 -3.07 -9.30
N TRP A 159 10.36 -2.22 -9.95
CA TRP A 159 10.88 -1.15 -10.78
C TRP A 159 9.90 0.02 -10.80
N SER A 160 10.44 1.24 -10.81
CA SER A 160 9.70 2.49 -10.90
C SER A 160 10.46 3.47 -11.79
N ALA A 161 9.80 4.06 -12.77
CA ALA A 161 10.39 5.08 -13.64
C ALA A 161 10.76 6.33 -12.83
N ALA A 162 11.94 6.90 -13.08
CA ALA A 162 12.25 8.26 -12.62
C ALA A 162 11.32 9.28 -13.32
N ALA A 163 11.22 10.49 -12.77
CA ALA A 163 10.48 11.57 -13.42
C ALA A 163 11.04 11.81 -14.85
N GLU A 164 10.13 11.97 -15.82
CA GLU A 164 10.43 12.20 -17.24
C GLU A 164 11.27 11.11 -17.95
N GLU A 165 11.49 9.94 -17.33
CA GLU A 165 12.37 8.90 -17.87
C GLU A 165 11.95 8.39 -19.26
N LYS A 166 10.67 8.44 -19.59
CA LYS A 166 10.09 7.92 -20.85
C LYS A 166 9.82 9.02 -21.89
N ALA A 167 10.48 10.17 -21.78
CA ALA A 167 10.28 11.27 -22.72
C ALA A 167 10.62 10.92 -24.18
N SER A 168 11.52 9.95 -24.42
CA SER A 168 11.88 9.47 -25.75
C SER A 168 10.88 8.47 -26.35
N GLU A 169 9.93 7.96 -25.56
CA GLU A 169 9.10 6.81 -25.93
C GLU A 169 7.71 7.19 -26.47
N GLY A 170 7.39 8.48 -26.58
CA GLY A 170 6.08 8.92 -27.11
C GLY A 170 4.89 8.71 -26.18
N ILE A 171 5.11 8.24 -24.95
CA ILE A 171 3.99 7.97 -24.01
C ILE A 171 3.41 9.24 -23.36
N TYR A 172 4.12 10.37 -23.38
CA TYR A 172 3.71 11.58 -22.62
C TYR A 172 2.76 12.50 -23.39
N ASP A 173 2.69 12.41 -24.72
CA ASP A 173 1.67 13.08 -25.54
C ASP A 173 0.40 12.24 -25.71
N ASP A 174 0.40 10.98 -25.30
CA ASP A 174 -0.80 10.14 -25.22
C ASP A 174 -1.89 10.76 -24.34
N ARG A 175 -3.14 10.61 -24.78
CA ARG A 175 -4.34 11.05 -24.05
C ARG A 175 -5.31 9.91 -23.91
N ILE A 176 -5.87 9.77 -22.73
CA ILE A 176 -7.07 8.98 -22.51
C ILE A 176 -8.20 9.87 -22.04
N THR A 177 -9.42 9.55 -22.44
CA THR A 177 -10.59 10.32 -22.06
C THR A 177 -11.67 9.40 -21.54
N PHE A 178 -12.23 9.74 -20.39
CA PHE A 178 -13.42 9.08 -19.84
C PHE A 178 -14.60 10.02 -19.96
N THR A 179 -15.67 9.54 -20.60
CA THR A 179 -16.94 10.24 -20.74
C THR A 179 -18.03 9.47 -20.02
N VAL A 180 -18.87 10.17 -19.26
CA VAL A 180 -20.00 9.59 -18.54
C VAL A 180 -20.94 8.85 -19.50
N GLY A 181 -21.37 7.65 -19.12
CA GLY A 181 -22.34 6.87 -19.88
C GLY A 181 -23.78 7.19 -19.51
N ALA A 182 -24.71 6.49 -20.16
CA ALA A 182 -26.12 6.55 -19.82
C ALA A 182 -26.43 5.94 -18.43
N ARG A 183 -25.56 5.03 -17.95
CA ARG A 183 -25.61 4.47 -16.60
C ARG A 183 -24.39 4.88 -15.79
N LEU A 184 -24.57 4.99 -14.48
CA LEU A 184 -23.52 5.44 -13.57
C LEU A 184 -22.27 4.53 -13.55
N ALA A 185 -22.43 3.24 -13.85
CA ALA A 185 -21.35 2.26 -13.85
C ALA A 185 -20.77 1.97 -15.24
N GLU A 186 -21.06 2.78 -16.27
CA GLU A 186 -20.52 2.61 -17.62
C GLU A 186 -20.22 3.97 -18.25
N GLY A 187 -19.41 3.98 -19.30
CA GLY A 187 -19.11 5.19 -20.06
C GLY A 187 -18.28 4.93 -21.29
N ILE A 188 -17.84 5.98 -21.97
CA ILE A 188 -16.97 5.87 -23.15
C ILE A 188 -15.54 6.19 -22.76
N TYR A 189 -14.64 5.26 -23.08
CA TYR A 189 -13.21 5.44 -23.02
C TYR A 189 -12.70 5.74 -24.43
N LYS A 190 -11.83 6.75 -24.55
CA LYS A 190 -11.09 7.03 -25.77
C LYS A 190 -9.60 7.07 -25.49
N TYR A 191 -8.81 6.61 -26.44
CA TYR A 191 -7.36 6.68 -26.47
C TYR A 191 -6.91 7.49 -27.70
N SER A 192 -5.91 8.35 -27.51
CA SER A 192 -5.20 9.07 -28.56
C SER A 192 -3.71 8.84 -28.36
N ALA A 193 -3.03 8.37 -29.40
CA ALA A 193 -1.58 8.14 -29.44
C ALA A 193 -0.80 9.45 -29.68
N GLY A 194 -1.28 10.56 -29.10
CA GLY A 194 -0.63 11.86 -29.23
C GLY A 194 -0.47 12.40 -30.67
N GLU A 195 0.50 13.30 -30.83
CA GLU A 195 0.89 13.88 -32.12
C GLU A 195 1.84 12.95 -32.89
N ASP A 196 2.64 12.15 -32.18
CA ASP A 196 3.59 11.23 -32.80
C ASP A 196 2.93 9.96 -33.38
N GLY A 197 1.73 9.63 -32.92
CA GLY A 197 0.95 8.48 -33.35
C GLY A 197 1.47 7.15 -32.81
N LEU A 198 2.27 7.16 -31.74
CA LEU A 198 2.93 5.98 -31.18
C LEU A 198 2.29 5.55 -29.86
N THR A 199 2.20 4.24 -29.65
CA THR A 199 1.81 3.63 -28.38
C THR A 199 3.01 2.91 -27.80
N PHE A 200 3.31 3.16 -26.52
CA PHE A 200 4.42 2.51 -25.83
C PHE A 200 4.02 1.11 -25.35
N CYS A 201 4.86 0.13 -25.66
CA CYS A 201 4.59 -1.30 -25.45
C CYS A 201 5.79 -1.98 -24.77
N ASN A 202 5.49 -2.87 -23.84
CA ASN A 202 6.49 -3.78 -23.29
C ASN A 202 7.04 -4.70 -24.40
N LYS A 203 8.32 -5.06 -24.32
CA LYS A 203 8.97 -5.97 -25.29
C LYS A 203 8.24 -7.31 -25.47
N GLY A 204 7.51 -7.76 -24.45
CA GLY A 204 6.74 -9.00 -24.46
C GLY A 204 5.43 -8.92 -25.25
N VAL A 205 4.95 -7.72 -25.57
CA VAL A 205 3.73 -7.52 -26.38
C VAL A 205 4.05 -7.85 -27.82
N THR A 206 3.38 -8.88 -28.37
CA THR A 206 3.57 -9.33 -29.75
C THR A 206 2.35 -9.12 -30.65
N THR A 207 1.19 -8.87 -30.02
CA THR A 207 -0.09 -8.75 -30.72
C THR A 207 -0.29 -7.42 -31.47
N LEU A 208 0.63 -6.47 -31.30
CA LEU A 208 0.59 -5.13 -31.89
C LEU A 208 1.59 -4.91 -33.02
N GLY A 209 2.00 -6.01 -33.69
CA GLY A 209 2.71 -5.96 -34.97
C GLY A 209 4.24 -5.95 -34.87
N VAL A 210 4.81 -5.91 -33.67
CA VAL A 210 6.24 -6.10 -33.41
C VAL A 210 6.45 -7.44 -32.74
N THR A 211 7.34 -8.28 -33.26
CA THR A 211 7.66 -9.59 -32.68
C THR A 211 9.15 -9.71 -32.43
N GLY A 212 9.55 -10.23 -31.26
CA GLY A 212 10.95 -10.47 -30.93
C GLY A 212 11.74 -9.19 -30.60
N ALA A 213 11.08 -8.19 -30.02
CA ALA A 213 11.74 -6.99 -29.54
C ALA A 213 12.76 -7.32 -28.42
N SER A 214 13.94 -6.71 -28.48
CA SER A 214 14.98 -6.88 -27.45
C SER A 214 14.73 -6.02 -26.21
N GLU A 215 14.02 -4.91 -26.39
CA GLU A 215 13.68 -3.90 -25.40
C GLU A 215 12.24 -3.43 -25.64
N ASP A 216 11.69 -2.65 -24.71
CA ASP A 216 10.38 -2.03 -24.88
C ASP A 216 10.39 -1.12 -26.13
N TYR A 217 9.23 -0.90 -26.74
CA TYR A 217 9.15 -0.26 -28.05
C TYR A 217 7.92 0.64 -28.19
N SER A 218 8.02 1.62 -29.07
CA SER A 218 6.92 2.50 -29.46
C SER A 218 6.54 2.26 -30.92
N ALA A 219 5.25 2.06 -31.19
CA ALA A 219 4.77 1.75 -32.54
C ALA A 219 3.36 2.33 -32.77
N SER A 220 3.01 2.56 -34.04
CA SER A 220 1.64 2.92 -34.41
C SER A 220 0.72 1.72 -34.25
N CYS A 221 -0.03 1.66 -33.15
CA CYS A 221 -0.86 0.50 -32.80
C CYS A 221 -2.33 0.62 -33.17
N VAL A 222 -2.84 1.82 -33.50
CA VAL A 222 -4.27 2.04 -33.83
C VAL A 222 -4.68 1.19 -35.04
N GLY A 223 -5.70 0.36 -34.87
CA GLY A 223 -6.21 -0.56 -35.90
C GLY A 223 -5.36 -1.83 -36.11
N VAL A 224 -4.16 -1.92 -35.56
CA VAL A 224 -3.31 -3.11 -35.67
C VAL A 224 -3.96 -4.27 -34.92
N ASN A 225 -4.13 -5.41 -35.58
CA ASN A 225 -4.80 -6.59 -34.99
C ASN A 225 -6.19 -6.28 -34.41
N GLY A 226 -6.91 -5.32 -35.01
CA GLY A 226 -8.23 -4.88 -34.56
C GLY A 226 -8.21 -4.01 -33.31
N ALA A 227 -7.06 -3.43 -32.95
CA ALA A 227 -6.93 -2.52 -31.82
C ALA A 227 -7.88 -1.31 -31.95
N LEU A 228 -8.60 -1.03 -30.88
CA LEU A 228 -9.64 -0.01 -30.76
C LEU A 228 -9.10 1.15 -29.91
N SER A 229 -9.38 2.36 -30.36
CA SER A 229 -9.13 3.61 -29.63
C SER A 229 -10.38 4.20 -28.98
N GLU A 230 -11.54 3.56 -29.15
CA GLU A 230 -12.80 3.99 -28.54
C GLU A 230 -13.64 2.76 -28.16
N VAL A 231 -14.01 2.66 -26.89
CA VAL A 231 -14.77 1.53 -26.34
C VAL A 231 -15.67 1.97 -25.19
N THR A 232 -16.59 1.11 -24.78
CA THR A 232 -17.31 1.27 -23.51
C THR A 232 -16.46 0.72 -22.36
N TYR A 233 -16.22 1.55 -21.33
CA TYR A 233 -15.67 1.07 -20.06
C TYR A 233 -16.80 0.76 -19.08
N ASN A 234 -16.54 -0.15 -18.14
CA ASN A 234 -17.42 -0.43 -17.01
C ASN A 234 -16.70 -0.16 -15.70
N LEU A 235 -17.43 0.38 -14.72
CA LEU A 235 -16.95 0.50 -13.35
C LEU A 235 -17.33 -0.74 -12.55
N GLY A 236 -16.37 -1.23 -11.78
CA GLY A 236 -16.56 -2.26 -10.78
C GLY A 236 -16.05 -1.80 -9.42
N TYR A 237 -16.09 -2.70 -8.45
CA TYR A 237 -15.62 -2.46 -7.10
C TYR A 237 -14.90 -3.70 -6.60
N ASN A 238 -13.66 -3.53 -6.15
CA ASN A 238 -12.87 -4.56 -5.49
C ASN A 238 -13.06 -4.42 -3.98
N VAL A 239 -13.73 -5.41 -3.39
CA VAL A 239 -14.05 -5.43 -1.94
C VAL A 239 -12.82 -5.69 -1.08
N GLU A 240 -11.84 -6.44 -1.59
CA GLU A 240 -10.63 -6.78 -0.84
C GLU A 240 -9.70 -5.57 -0.69
N LEU A 241 -9.62 -4.75 -1.73
CA LEU A 241 -8.82 -3.52 -1.77
C LEU A 241 -9.62 -2.25 -1.46
N ASP A 242 -10.93 -2.37 -1.22
CA ASP A 242 -11.87 -1.26 -0.99
C ASP A 242 -11.72 -0.12 -2.02
N CYS A 243 -11.71 -0.47 -3.31
CA CYS A 243 -11.49 0.50 -4.37
C CYS A 243 -12.34 0.25 -5.61
N VAL A 244 -12.53 1.31 -6.40
CA VAL A 244 -13.21 1.22 -7.71
C VAL A 244 -12.28 0.55 -8.71
N THR A 245 -12.85 -0.15 -9.68
CA THR A 245 -12.12 -0.72 -10.80
C THR A 245 -12.69 -0.20 -12.13
N ILE A 246 -11.86 -0.19 -13.17
CA ILE A 246 -12.25 0.17 -14.54
C ILE A 246 -11.96 -1.04 -15.42
N THR A 247 -12.99 -1.62 -16.02
CA THR A 247 -12.84 -2.71 -16.99
C THR A 247 -12.93 -2.17 -18.41
N LEU A 248 -11.88 -2.42 -19.20
CA LEU A 248 -11.85 -2.17 -20.64
C LEU A 248 -12.00 -3.52 -21.39
N PRO A 249 -12.76 -3.59 -22.49
CA PRO A 249 -12.89 -4.80 -23.29
C PRO A 249 -11.57 -5.14 -24.00
N ALA A 250 -11.51 -6.35 -24.56
CA ALA A 250 -10.39 -6.78 -25.40
C ALA A 250 -10.13 -5.80 -26.55
N LYS A 251 -8.88 -5.79 -27.03
CA LYS A 251 -8.40 -4.92 -28.11
C LYS A 251 -8.37 -3.43 -27.78
N THR A 252 -8.56 -3.02 -26.53
CA THR A 252 -8.51 -1.60 -26.18
C THR A 252 -7.07 -1.14 -26.03
N LEU A 253 -6.70 -0.08 -26.74
CA LEU A 253 -5.40 0.58 -26.56
C LEU A 253 -5.35 1.40 -25.28
N PHE A 254 -4.17 1.43 -24.70
CA PHE A 254 -3.86 2.14 -23.46
C PHE A 254 -2.46 2.76 -23.58
N PRO A 255 -2.15 3.89 -22.91
CA PRO A 255 -0.86 4.56 -23.04
C PRO A 255 0.36 3.65 -22.84
N TYR A 256 0.24 2.64 -21.98
CA TYR A 256 1.21 1.58 -21.86
C TYR A 256 0.56 0.20 -22.01
N MET A 257 1.03 -0.56 -23.01
CA MET A 257 0.65 -1.94 -23.23
C MET A 257 1.71 -2.85 -22.60
N ALA A 258 1.44 -3.38 -21.42
CA ALA A 258 2.38 -4.18 -20.63
C ALA A 258 2.42 -5.66 -21.03
N ASP A 259 1.29 -6.21 -21.51
CA ASP A 259 1.17 -7.62 -21.88
C ASP A 259 0.10 -7.84 -22.95
N ASP A 260 0.23 -8.92 -23.74
CA ASP A 260 -0.75 -9.32 -24.76
C ASP A 260 -2.14 -9.61 -24.15
N ALA A 261 -2.25 -9.88 -22.85
CA ALA A 261 -3.51 -10.00 -22.12
C ALA A 261 -4.42 -8.77 -22.29
N GLN A 262 -3.86 -7.55 -22.32
CA GLN A 262 -4.62 -6.31 -22.55
C GLN A 262 -5.28 -6.28 -23.94
N MET A 263 -4.71 -6.99 -24.92
CA MET A 263 -5.27 -7.12 -26.26
C MET A 263 -6.21 -8.31 -26.43
N ASN A 264 -5.96 -9.40 -25.71
CA ASN A 264 -6.64 -10.68 -25.95
C ASN A 264 -7.91 -10.87 -25.11
N GLY A 265 -8.04 -10.18 -23.98
CA GLY A 265 -9.18 -10.28 -23.07
C GLY A 265 -9.64 -8.92 -22.55
N SER A 266 -10.78 -8.89 -21.89
CA SER A 266 -11.15 -7.73 -21.07
C SER A 266 -10.17 -7.60 -19.91
N ILE A 267 -9.65 -6.40 -19.67
CA ILE A 267 -8.71 -6.13 -18.60
C ILE A 267 -9.36 -5.20 -17.57
N THR A 268 -9.14 -5.49 -16.29
CA THR A 268 -9.63 -4.69 -15.18
C THR A 268 -8.47 -3.95 -14.54
N TYR A 269 -8.52 -2.63 -14.58
CA TYR A 269 -7.61 -1.74 -13.85
C TYR A 269 -8.16 -1.48 -12.46
N ILE A 270 -7.34 -1.73 -11.44
CA ILE A 270 -7.58 -1.40 -10.04
C ILE A 270 -7.24 0.08 -9.86
N VAL A 271 -8.17 0.88 -9.33
CA VAL A 271 -7.97 2.31 -9.10
C VAL A 271 -7.51 2.52 -7.66
N THR A 272 -6.19 2.47 -7.43
CA THR A 272 -5.61 2.57 -6.08
C THR A 272 -5.61 4.01 -5.54
N GLU A 273 -5.65 5.00 -6.43
CA GLU A 273 -5.83 6.42 -6.07
C GLU A 273 -6.72 7.10 -7.11
N LEU A 274 -7.69 7.91 -6.63
CA LEU A 274 -8.52 8.74 -7.50
C LEU A 274 -8.90 10.06 -6.83
N THR A 275 -8.39 11.14 -7.39
CA THR A 275 -8.77 12.52 -7.06
C THR A 275 -9.38 13.21 -8.29
N ASN A 276 -9.72 14.50 -8.17
CA ASN A 276 -10.16 15.27 -9.33
C ASN A 276 -9.02 15.54 -10.33
N LYS A 277 -7.77 15.33 -9.92
CA LYS A 277 -6.55 15.78 -10.59
C LYS A 277 -5.61 14.62 -10.95
N THR A 278 -5.48 13.63 -10.08
CA THR A 278 -4.59 12.47 -10.22
C THR A 278 -5.37 11.16 -10.18
N MET A 279 -4.87 10.15 -10.86
CA MET A 279 -5.40 8.79 -10.83
C MET A 279 -4.26 7.78 -10.95
N THR A 280 -4.27 6.75 -10.12
CA THR A 280 -3.34 5.62 -10.21
C THR A 280 -4.11 4.38 -10.61
N LEU A 281 -3.68 3.76 -11.71
CA LEU A 281 -4.26 2.54 -12.23
C LEU A 281 -3.24 1.41 -12.14
N VAL A 282 -3.69 0.24 -11.71
CA VAL A 282 -2.89 -0.97 -11.61
C VAL A 282 -3.57 -2.10 -12.36
N ILE A 283 -2.83 -2.84 -13.19
CA ILE A 283 -3.26 -4.16 -13.65
C ILE A 283 -2.50 -5.24 -12.91
N GLU A 284 -3.23 -6.25 -12.44
CA GLU A 284 -2.65 -7.45 -11.86
C GLU A 284 -2.65 -8.56 -12.91
N LEU A 285 -1.46 -9.03 -13.25
CA LEU A 285 -1.23 -10.15 -14.15
C LEU A 285 -0.53 -11.28 -13.38
N SER A 286 -0.43 -12.45 -13.99
CA SER A 286 0.16 -13.62 -13.34
C SER A 286 1.59 -13.36 -12.86
N GLY A 287 1.75 -13.13 -11.55
CA GLY A 287 3.04 -12.92 -10.90
C GLY A 287 3.65 -11.54 -11.13
N ILE A 288 2.89 -10.54 -11.59
CA ILE A 288 3.37 -9.15 -11.74
C ILE A 288 2.20 -8.16 -11.75
N CYS A 289 2.36 -7.04 -11.07
CA CYS A 289 1.49 -5.89 -11.20
C CYS A 289 2.19 -4.80 -12.01
N TRP A 290 1.43 -4.07 -12.82
CA TRP A 290 1.91 -2.89 -13.56
C TRP A 290 1.11 -1.67 -13.15
N GLN A 291 1.81 -0.59 -12.80
CA GLN A 291 1.23 0.69 -12.42
C GLN A 291 1.37 1.72 -13.54
N ILE A 292 0.36 2.58 -13.65
CA ILE A 292 0.46 3.87 -14.34
C ILE A 292 -0.22 4.98 -13.52
N ILE A 293 0.45 6.12 -13.37
CA ILE A 293 -0.08 7.33 -12.73
C ILE A 293 -0.40 8.36 -13.80
N LEU A 294 -1.60 8.91 -13.70
CA LEU A 294 -2.19 9.83 -14.66
C LEU A 294 -2.57 11.15 -13.98
N VAL A 295 -2.56 12.23 -14.75
CA VAL A 295 -2.94 13.59 -14.33
C VAL A 295 -3.90 14.21 -15.33
N ASN A 296 -4.87 14.97 -14.82
CA ASN A 296 -5.77 15.80 -15.63
C ASN A 296 -5.15 17.19 -15.83
N GLY A 297 -4.92 17.60 -17.09
CA GLY A 297 -4.36 18.91 -17.42
C GLY A 297 -2.86 19.04 -17.12
N ALA A 298 -2.42 20.25 -16.75
CA ALA A 298 -1.01 20.51 -16.40
C ALA A 298 -0.56 19.66 -15.19
N ASP A 299 0.74 19.38 -15.07
CA ASP A 299 1.29 18.72 -13.89
C ASP A 299 0.88 19.52 -12.65
N GLU A 300 0.67 18.85 -11.52
CA GLU A 300 0.58 19.63 -10.29
C GLU A 300 1.92 20.33 -10.10
N ALA A 301 1.88 21.53 -9.54
CA ALA A 301 3.11 22.14 -9.10
C ALA A 301 3.81 21.12 -8.21
N VAL A 302 5.02 20.70 -8.59
CA VAL A 302 5.92 20.04 -7.65
C VAL A 302 5.99 21.02 -6.49
N GLU A 303 5.59 20.62 -5.28
CA GLU A 303 5.95 21.41 -4.12
C GLU A 303 7.47 21.42 -4.09
N GLU A 304 8.06 22.48 -4.65
CA GLU A 304 9.49 22.69 -4.54
C GLU A 304 9.83 22.71 -3.05
N VAL A 305 10.91 22.04 -2.67
CA VAL A 305 11.48 22.19 -1.33
C VAL A 305 11.67 23.68 -1.13
N PHE A 306 10.96 24.25 -0.15
CA PHE A 306 11.01 25.68 0.10
C PHE A 306 12.48 26.06 0.36
N ASP A 307 13.01 27.01 -0.40
CA ASP A 307 14.38 27.47 -0.25
C ASP A 307 14.56 28.05 1.16
N PRO A 308 15.41 27.46 2.03
CA PRO A 308 15.60 27.97 3.38
C PRO A 308 16.22 29.38 3.42
N GLU A 309 16.79 29.88 2.33
CA GLU A 309 17.21 31.27 2.19
C GLU A 309 16.03 32.24 2.02
N MET A 310 14.83 31.73 1.73
CA MET A 310 13.58 32.49 1.68
C MET A 310 12.82 32.50 3.01
N VAL A 311 13.44 32.07 4.12
CA VAL A 311 12.85 32.12 5.46
C VAL A 311 13.33 33.36 6.22
N ASN A 312 12.41 34.01 6.94
CA ASN A 312 12.70 34.98 7.99
C ASN A 312 13.02 34.23 9.29
N TRP A 313 14.30 33.85 9.46
CA TRP A 313 14.79 33.13 10.63
C TRP A 313 14.75 34.02 11.89
N CYS A 314 14.14 33.51 12.96
CA CYS A 314 14.20 34.16 14.27
C CYS A 314 15.61 34.03 14.88
N ALA A 315 15.89 34.82 15.92
CA ALA A 315 17.11 34.62 16.71
C ALA A 315 16.98 33.38 17.61
N VAL A 316 18.11 32.82 18.07
CA VAL A 316 18.15 31.60 18.90
C VAL A 316 17.38 31.78 20.22
N ASP A 317 17.42 32.98 20.79
CA ASP A 317 16.77 33.37 22.05
C ASP A 317 15.42 34.09 21.84
N ALA A 318 14.92 34.14 20.60
CA ALA A 318 13.67 34.80 20.28
C ALA A 318 12.45 33.99 20.78
N PRO A 319 11.35 34.65 21.18
CA PRO A 319 10.13 33.95 21.62
C PRO A 319 9.48 33.10 20.53
N GLU A 320 9.75 33.39 19.25
CA GLU A 320 9.29 32.61 18.11
C GLU A 320 10.02 31.26 17.98
N ASN A 321 11.16 31.08 18.64
CA ASN A 321 11.89 29.81 18.67
C ASN A 321 11.21 28.82 19.63
N LEU A 322 10.27 28.04 19.10
CA LEU A 322 9.63 26.92 19.80
C LEU A 322 10.65 25.85 20.24
N GLY A 323 11.79 25.76 19.55
CA GLY A 323 12.89 24.85 19.86
C GLY A 323 13.88 25.37 20.91
N ALA A 324 13.66 26.53 21.53
CA ALA A 324 14.62 27.15 22.46
C ALA A 324 15.05 26.22 23.61
N GLY A 325 14.13 25.36 24.08
CA GLY A 325 14.42 24.38 25.14
C GLY A 325 15.52 23.38 24.79
N PHE A 326 15.71 23.06 23.50
CA PHE A 326 16.81 22.20 23.06
C PHE A 326 18.18 22.84 23.28
N ASN A 327 18.29 24.17 23.27
CA ASN A 327 19.56 24.85 23.56
C ASN A 327 19.93 24.79 25.04
N THR A 328 18.97 24.55 25.95
CA THR A 328 19.17 24.63 27.41
C THR A 328 19.05 23.31 28.16
N LYS A 329 18.55 22.23 27.52
CA LYS A 329 18.37 20.92 28.18
C LYS A 329 19.69 20.39 28.76
N GLY A 330 20.78 20.50 28.02
CA GLY A 330 22.14 20.20 28.49
C GLY A 330 22.47 18.73 28.71
N GLU A 331 21.52 17.83 28.45
CA GLU A 331 21.64 16.39 28.59
C GLU A 331 21.33 15.71 27.25
N MET A 332 21.92 14.54 27.03
CA MET A 332 21.64 13.68 25.88
C MET A 332 21.53 12.22 26.31
N ALA A 333 20.63 11.48 25.66
CA ALA A 333 20.60 10.03 25.68
C ALA A 333 21.35 9.47 24.46
N PHE A 334 22.10 8.39 24.67
CA PHE A 334 22.94 7.77 23.64
C PHE A 334 22.51 6.34 23.33
N TYR A 335 22.62 5.97 22.06
CA TYR A 335 22.60 4.58 21.63
C TYR A 335 23.65 4.39 20.53
N PHE A 336 24.71 3.66 20.86
CA PHE A 336 25.78 3.31 19.94
C PHE A 336 25.83 1.81 19.74
N ALA A 337 26.06 1.36 18.51
CA ALA A 337 26.17 -0.05 18.20
C ALA A 337 27.26 -0.34 17.15
N ASP A 338 27.83 -1.53 17.20
CA ASP A 338 28.75 -2.01 16.18
C ASP A 338 28.02 -2.41 14.88
N ALA A 339 28.76 -2.85 13.87
CA ALA A 339 28.17 -3.28 12.58
C ALA A 339 27.16 -4.43 12.72
N GLY A 340 27.21 -5.21 13.81
CA GLY A 340 26.29 -6.28 14.13
C GLY A 340 25.10 -5.86 15.00
N TRP A 341 24.91 -4.55 15.22
CA TRP A 341 23.89 -3.98 16.12
C TRP A 341 24.05 -4.36 17.59
N VAL A 342 25.24 -4.80 17.99
CA VAL A 342 25.55 -5.02 19.40
C VAL A 342 25.88 -3.67 20.02
N GLN A 343 25.22 -3.33 21.12
CA GLN A 343 25.43 -2.07 21.80
C GLN A 343 26.89 -1.94 22.27
N ILE A 344 27.49 -0.79 21.97
CA ILE A 344 28.85 -0.42 22.37
C ILE A 344 28.81 0.77 23.33
N GLY A 345 29.98 1.24 23.77
CA GLY A 345 30.07 2.32 24.75
C GLY A 345 29.61 3.67 24.21
N ASP A 346 29.10 4.51 25.11
CA ASP A 346 28.68 5.88 24.80
C ASP A 346 29.86 6.76 24.35
N PRO A 347 29.62 7.77 23.49
CA PRO A 347 30.63 8.74 23.09
C PRO A 347 31.12 9.58 24.27
N ASP A 348 32.23 10.30 24.09
CA ASP A 348 32.56 11.36 25.03
C ASP A 348 31.62 12.54 24.82
N PHE A 349 31.07 13.07 25.91
CA PHE A 349 30.05 14.10 25.89
C PHE A 349 30.39 15.25 26.84
N SER A 350 30.14 16.48 26.39
CA SER A 350 30.08 17.64 27.26
C SER A 350 29.06 18.65 26.76
N TYR A 351 28.49 19.41 27.69
CA TYR A 351 27.62 20.53 27.38
C TYR A 351 28.09 21.78 28.13
N ALA A 352 28.29 22.88 27.40
CA ALA A 352 28.65 24.16 27.98
C ALA A 352 28.14 25.30 27.10
N ASN A 353 27.54 26.32 27.73
CA ASN A 353 27.09 27.55 27.06
C ASN A 353 26.21 27.30 25.83
N GLY A 354 25.27 26.35 25.91
CA GLY A 354 24.37 26.03 24.79
C GLY A 354 24.98 25.15 23.70
N VAL A 355 26.20 24.65 23.89
CA VAL A 355 26.91 23.82 22.90
C VAL A 355 27.03 22.39 23.42
N TYR A 356 26.46 21.44 22.68
CA TYR A 356 26.65 20.01 22.88
C TYR A 356 27.89 19.57 22.11
N THR A 357 28.89 18.97 22.75
CA THR A 357 30.08 18.42 22.10
C THR A 357 30.10 16.91 22.30
N ILE A 358 30.12 16.17 21.19
CA ILE A 358 30.10 14.70 21.12
C ILE A 358 31.37 14.26 20.39
N THR A 359 32.10 13.29 20.95
CA THR A 359 33.24 12.64 20.28
C THR A 359 33.03 11.13 20.23
N THR A 360 32.98 10.56 19.03
CA THR A 360 32.84 9.10 18.85
C THR A 360 34.08 8.37 19.35
N LYS A 361 33.89 7.24 20.05
CA LYS A 361 35.00 6.38 20.52
C LYS A 361 35.33 5.25 19.55
N ASP A 362 34.29 4.69 18.97
CA ASP A 362 34.36 3.54 18.07
C ASP A 362 33.74 3.92 16.72
N ALA A 363 34.17 3.22 15.68
CA ALA A 363 33.56 3.35 14.37
C ALA A 363 32.19 2.64 14.34
N THR A 364 31.22 3.28 13.69
CA THR A 364 29.89 2.72 13.40
C THR A 364 29.74 2.52 11.89
N ALA A 365 28.80 1.69 11.44
CA ALA A 365 28.70 1.28 10.02
C ALA A 365 27.42 1.74 9.32
N ALA A 366 26.27 1.62 9.98
CA ALA A 366 24.95 1.93 9.44
C ALA A 366 24.32 3.15 10.13
N GLU A 367 23.35 3.78 9.47
CA GLU A 367 22.49 4.80 10.10
C GLU A 367 21.80 4.21 11.34
N TRP A 368 21.56 5.05 12.35
CA TRP A 368 20.95 4.72 13.65
C TRP A 368 21.85 3.94 14.63
N GLN A 369 23.09 3.66 14.25
CA GLN A 369 24.09 3.04 15.13
C GLN A 369 24.85 4.04 16.00
N GLY A 370 24.56 5.34 15.93
CA GLY A 370 25.28 6.38 16.69
C GLY A 370 24.35 7.51 17.12
N GLN A 371 23.24 7.18 17.77
CA GLN A 371 22.18 8.13 18.11
C GLN A 371 22.55 8.97 19.33
N CYS A 372 22.43 10.29 19.19
CA CYS A 372 22.59 11.28 20.24
C CYS A 372 21.28 12.10 20.32
N THR A 373 20.54 11.94 21.40
CA THR A 373 19.16 12.44 21.51
C THR A 373 19.03 13.46 22.62
N ILE A 374 18.52 14.66 22.31
CA ILE A 374 18.00 15.60 23.31
C ILE A 374 16.50 15.30 23.44
N ASN A 375 16.07 14.75 24.57
CA ASN A 375 14.70 14.33 24.84
C ASN A 375 14.01 15.21 25.91
N GLU A 376 12.72 14.98 26.11
CA GLU A 376 11.89 15.63 27.14
C GLU A 376 11.88 17.16 27.03
N VAL A 377 11.83 17.68 25.80
CA VAL A 377 11.77 19.12 25.54
C VAL A 377 10.34 19.49 25.13
N PRO A 378 9.68 20.43 25.84
CA PRO A 378 8.41 20.98 25.40
C PRO A 378 8.53 21.57 24.00
N LEU A 379 7.69 21.11 23.07
CA LEU A 379 7.67 21.53 21.68
C LEU A 379 6.25 21.38 21.13
N ASN A 380 5.54 22.49 20.94
CA ASN A 380 4.18 22.48 20.41
C ASN A 380 4.16 22.48 18.88
N ILE A 381 3.84 21.33 18.30
CA ILE A 381 3.59 21.11 16.88
C ILE A 381 2.10 20.90 16.66
N GLU A 382 1.54 21.64 15.71
CA GLU A 382 0.13 21.64 15.33
C GLU A 382 -0.02 20.92 13.98
N GLY A 383 -0.98 19.99 13.91
CA GLY A 383 -1.24 19.21 12.71
C GLY A 383 -1.73 20.09 11.57
N GLY A 384 -1.07 19.99 10.41
CA GLY A 384 -1.39 20.75 9.21
C GLY A 384 -0.68 22.10 9.12
N GLU A 385 0.07 22.49 10.15
CA GLU A 385 0.93 23.68 10.13
C GLU A 385 2.34 23.33 9.66
N TYR A 386 3.03 24.32 9.11
CA TYR A 386 4.41 24.18 8.64
C TYR A 386 5.39 24.88 9.59
N TYR A 387 6.62 24.35 9.63
CA TYR A 387 7.69 24.77 10.51
C TYR A 387 9.01 24.90 9.76
N ASP A 388 9.93 25.70 10.30
CA ASP A 388 11.31 25.82 9.84
C ASP A 388 12.26 25.37 10.94
N ILE A 389 13.30 24.61 10.58
CA ILE A 389 14.29 24.03 11.49
C ILE A 389 15.68 24.48 11.07
N ALA A 390 16.46 24.98 12.02
CA ALA A 390 17.88 25.24 11.81
C ALA A 390 18.72 24.76 13.00
N CYS A 391 19.97 24.41 12.72
CA CYS A 391 20.99 24.25 13.75
C CYS A 391 22.38 24.49 13.17
N LYS A 392 23.31 24.86 14.04
CA LYS A 392 24.73 24.96 13.72
C LYS A 392 25.45 23.69 14.16
N VAL A 393 26.24 23.13 13.24
CA VAL A 393 27.05 21.93 13.46
C VAL A 393 28.50 22.22 13.10
N VAL A 394 29.42 22.09 14.07
CA VAL A 394 30.87 22.22 13.82
C VAL A 394 31.51 20.85 13.89
N ALA A 395 32.12 20.40 12.79
CA ALA A 395 32.76 19.09 12.69
C ALA A 395 34.29 19.19 12.64
N ASN A 396 35.01 18.33 13.38
CA ASN A 396 36.48 18.30 13.34
C ASN A 396 37.03 17.74 12.02
N VAL A 397 36.26 16.87 11.36
CA VAL A 397 36.53 16.25 10.05
C VAL A 397 35.27 16.33 9.18
N ALA A 398 35.41 16.00 7.88
CA ALA A 398 34.23 15.81 7.04
C ALA A 398 33.50 14.52 7.44
N VAL A 399 32.17 14.54 7.38
CA VAL A 399 31.31 13.39 7.70
C VAL A 399 30.33 13.19 6.56
N ASP A 400 30.41 12.03 5.91
CA ASP A 400 29.64 11.72 4.70
C ASP A 400 28.18 11.39 4.99
N ARG A 401 27.86 11.05 6.25
CA ARG A 401 26.49 10.78 6.69
C ARG A 401 26.27 11.25 8.12
N PHE A 402 25.43 12.27 8.24
CA PHE A 402 24.87 12.78 9.47
C PHE A 402 23.35 12.79 9.34
N THR A 403 22.67 12.32 10.36
CA THR A 403 21.21 12.23 10.36
C THR A 403 20.63 13.22 11.36
N VAL A 404 19.60 13.95 10.93
CA VAL A 404 18.84 14.90 11.75
C VAL A 404 17.39 14.45 11.77
N LYS A 405 16.82 14.27 12.96
CA LYS A 405 15.40 13.93 13.13
C LYS A 405 14.79 14.69 14.29
N VAL A 406 13.57 15.16 14.11
CA VAL A 406 12.74 15.74 15.17
C VAL A 406 11.43 14.98 15.20
N ASN A 407 11.08 14.41 16.35
CA ASN A 407 9.87 13.62 16.51
C ASN A 407 9.23 13.81 17.87
N LYS A 408 7.98 13.36 18.01
CA LYS A 408 7.25 13.34 19.29
C LYS A 408 8.04 12.56 20.34
N ASP A 409 7.96 13.01 21.57
CA ASP A 409 8.53 12.35 22.74
C ASP A 409 7.51 12.36 23.90
N PRO A 410 7.29 11.26 24.64
CA PRO A 410 7.89 9.93 24.45
C PRO A 410 7.45 9.25 23.15
N ASP A 411 8.23 8.27 22.71
CA ASP A 411 7.78 7.35 21.66
C ASP A 411 6.55 6.59 22.15
N VAL A 412 5.57 6.44 21.26
CA VAL A 412 4.36 5.66 21.50
C VAL A 412 4.32 4.55 20.46
N ASP A 413 4.24 3.30 20.93
CA ASP A 413 4.19 2.12 20.06
C ASP A 413 3.00 2.24 19.08
N GLY A 414 3.30 2.12 17.78
CA GLY A 414 2.30 2.26 16.71
C GLY A 414 1.92 3.71 16.37
N ASP A 415 2.59 4.72 16.91
CA ASP A 415 2.32 6.14 16.68
C ASP A 415 3.62 6.92 16.32
N PRO A 416 4.25 6.64 15.16
CA PRO A 416 5.54 7.21 14.76
C PRO A 416 5.43 8.66 14.28
N ASN A 417 5.01 9.56 15.17
CA ASN A 417 4.83 10.98 14.87
C ASN A 417 6.18 11.68 14.68
N SER A 418 6.44 12.16 13.48
CA SER A 418 7.69 12.83 13.10
C SER A 418 7.41 14.23 12.55
N LEU A 419 8.13 15.23 13.01
CA LEU A 419 8.15 16.55 12.38
C LEU A 419 9.12 16.60 11.20
N PHE A 420 10.27 15.94 11.35
CA PHE A 420 11.34 16.06 10.37
C PHE A 420 12.29 14.86 10.41
N TYR A 421 12.76 14.44 9.24
CA TYR A 421 13.83 13.45 9.09
C TYR A 421 14.69 13.78 7.86
N LYS A 422 16.01 13.75 8.04
CA LYS A 422 16.99 13.83 6.98
C LYS A 422 18.19 12.94 7.30
N GLY A 423 18.28 11.80 6.62
CA GLY A 423 19.30 10.76 6.88
C GLY A 423 20.62 10.89 6.13
N ASN A 424 20.76 11.90 5.28
CA ASN A 424 21.87 12.00 4.33
C ASN A 424 22.52 13.39 4.30
N VAL A 425 22.66 14.03 5.47
CA VAL A 425 23.39 15.29 5.56
C VAL A 425 24.89 15.02 5.46
N VAL A 426 25.56 15.69 4.54
CA VAL A 426 27.03 15.69 4.45
C VAL A 426 27.57 16.90 5.18
N LEU A 427 28.41 16.69 6.19
CA LEU A 427 29.08 17.75 6.93
C LEU A 427 30.49 17.99 6.38
N LYS A 428 30.82 19.26 6.16
CA LYS A 428 32.21 19.68 5.90
C LYS A 428 32.94 19.81 7.23
N LYS A 429 34.26 19.65 7.20
CA LYS A 429 35.11 20.08 8.31
C LYS A 429 34.88 21.56 8.59
N GLY A 430 34.73 21.92 9.86
CA GLY A 430 34.42 23.27 10.30
C GLY A 430 32.91 23.49 10.47
N GLU A 431 32.47 24.73 10.30
CA GLU A 431 31.08 25.14 10.54
C GLU A 431 30.16 24.74 9.38
N ASN A 432 29.00 24.19 9.73
CA ASN A 432 27.89 23.88 8.86
C ASN A 432 26.63 24.49 9.47
N ILE A 433 25.89 25.27 8.68
CA ILE A 433 24.57 25.75 9.07
C ILE A 433 23.55 24.89 8.34
N LEU A 434 22.81 24.08 9.10
CA LEU A 434 21.77 23.23 8.57
C LEU A 434 20.45 23.98 8.67
N ARG A 435 19.70 24.02 7.56
CA ARG A 435 18.41 24.70 7.46
C ARG A 435 17.46 23.85 6.65
N PHE A 436 16.25 23.69 7.16
CA PHE A 436 15.16 22.96 6.55
C PHE A 436 13.89 23.79 6.73
N ALA A 437 13.17 24.04 5.65
CA ALA A 437 12.03 24.94 5.66
C ALA A 437 10.75 24.22 5.23
N LYS A 438 9.62 24.75 5.68
CA LYS A 438 8.27 24.27 5.34
C LYS A 438 8.10 22.75 5.59
N VAL A 439 8.51 22.30 6.78
CA VAL A 439 8.33 20.91 7.23
C VAL A 439 7.05 20.78 8.07
N THR A 440 6.41 19.62 8.10
CA THR A 440 5.13 19.41 8.82
C THR A 440 5.16 18.13 9.65
N GLY A 441 4.44 18.13 10.78
CA GLY A 441 4.23 16.95 11.60
C GLY A 441 3.37 15.91 10.88
N VAL A 442 3.87 14.68 10.73
CA VAL A 442 3.15 13.57 10.11
C VAL A 442 3.24 12.27 10.91
N ASN A 443 2.20 11.46 10.81
CA ASN A 443 2.21 10.02 11.06
C ASN A 443 1.91 9.30 9.74
N GLY A 444 2.94 8.76 9.09
CA GLY A 444 2.81 8.31 7.70
C GLY A 444 2.47 9.48 6.76
N LYS A 445 1.21 9.57 6.34
CA LYS A 445 0.69 10.67 5.50
C LYS A 445 -0.22 11.65 6.25
N ASP A 446 -0.64 11.31 7.45
CA ASP A 446 -1.64 12.08 8.19
C ASP A 446 -0.99 13.19 9.01
N PRO A 447 -1.51 14.43 8.98
CA PRO A 447 -0.99 15.51 9.82
C PRO A 447 -1.17 15.19 11.30
N VAL A 448 -0.16 15.48 12.12
CA VAL A 448 -0.19 15.19 13.56
C VAL A 448 0.25 16.37 14.43
N SER A 449 -0.29 16.42 15.64
CA SER A 449 0.08 17.38 16.69
C SER A 449 0.79 16.68 17.84
N PHE A 450 1.72 17.37 18.49
CA PHE A 450 2.35 16.93 19.74
C PHE A 450 2.92 18.13 20.51
N ASP A 451 3.07 17.99 21.83
CA ASP A 451 3.46 19.06 22.75
C ASP A 451 4.82 18.86 23.42
N GLN A 452 5.44 17.70 23.21
CA GLN A 452 6.80 17.37 23.63
C GLN A 452 7.52 16.65 22.49
N GLY A 453 8.77 17.05 22.27
CA GLY A 453 9.60 16.53 21.20
C GLY A 453 10.98 16.10 21.66
N LYS A 454 11.63 15.31 20.82
CA LYS A 454 13.05 15.01 20.90
C LYS A 454 13.76 15.36 19.60
N PHE A 455 15.01 15.79 19.74
CA PHE A 455 15.89 16.10 18.64
C PHE A 455 17.01 15.06 18.61
N VAL A 456 17.02 14.24 17.57
CA VAL A 456 18.00 13.17 17.37
C VAL A 456 19.02 13.62 16.32
N PHE A 457 20.28 13.48 16.70
CA PHE A 457 21.44 13.59 15.83
C PHE A 457 22.11 12.24 15.77
N ASP A 458 22.18 11.62 14.60
CA ASP A 458 22.80 10.31 14.44
C ASP A 458 24.10 10.39 13.64
N LEU A 459 25.13 9.75 14.21
CA LEU A 459 26.50 9.64 13.70
C LEU A 459 26.79 8.24 13.14
N GLY A 460 25.75 7.44 12.90
CA GLY A 460 25.86 6.09 12.37
C GLY A 460 26.57 6.07 11.01
N GLY A 461 27.68 5.32 10.90
CA GLY A 461 28.60 5.33 9.76
C GLY A 461 29.84 6.18 9.92
N SER A 462 30.00 6.85 11.06
CA SER A 462 31.17 7.68 11.34
C SER A 462 32.33 6.82 11.88
N PRO A 463 33.59 7.16 11.54
CA PRO A 463 34.74 6.57 12.21
C PRO A 463 34.82 6.98 13.69
N ALA A 464 35.74 6.35 14.42
CA ALA A 464 36.15 6.82 15.74
C ALA A 464 36.79 8.22 15.66
N ASP A 465 36.84 8.92 16.81
CA ASP A 465 37.46 10.24 16.98
C ASP A 465 36.82 11.37 16.15
N VAL A 466 35.57 11.19 15.70
CA VAL A 466 34.77 12.26 15.09
C VAL A 466 34.17 13.11 16.20
N THR A 467 34.52 14.40 16.21
CA THR A 467 33.97 15.38 17.15
C THR A 467 32.99 16.30 16.43
N ILE A 468 31.77 16.36 16.96
CA ILE A 468 30.72 17.27 16.49
C ILE A 468 30.29 18.18 17.63
N GLN A 469 30.15 19.47 17.33
CA GLN A 469 29.53 20.45 18.21
C GLN A 469 28.21 20.92 17.63
N ILE A 470 27.15 20.93 18.44
CA ILE A 470 25.79 21.27 18.04
C ILE A 470 25.33 22.44 18.89
N SER A 471 24.79 23.47 18.23
CA SER A 471 24.36 24.73 18.86
C SER A 471 23.33 25.44 17.99
N ASP A 472 22.80 26.57 18.47
CA ASP A 472 21.93 27.47 17.71
C ASP A 472 20.70 26.77 17.12
N ILE A 473 20.06 25.90 17.91
CA ILE A 473 18.89 25.12 17.48
C ILE A 473 17.68 26.06 17.41
N ILE A 474 17.03 26.10 16.25
CA ILE A 474 15.81 26.87 15.99
C ILE A 474 14.74 25.92 15.46
N ILE A 475 13.55 25.99 16.04
CA ILE A 475 12.31 25.47 15.46
C ILE A 475 11.28 26.60 15.56
N GLN A 476 10.74 27.07 14.44
CA GLN A 476 9.74 28.14 14.40
C GLN A 476 8.59 27.76 13.48
N LYS A 477 7.42 28.42 13.60
CA LYS A 477 6.40 28.34 12.55
C LYS A 477 6.96 28.87 11.23
N HIS A 478 6.54 28.27 10.12
CA HIS A 478 7.03 28.61 8.79
C HIS A 478 6.82 30.09 8.49
N ASN A 479 7.91 30.80 8.18
CA ASN A 479 7.90 32.26 8.03
C ASN A 479 8.60 32.70 6.73
N PRO A 480 7.91 32.66 5.59
CA PRO A 480 8.49 33.02 4.30
C PRO A 480 8.81 34.54 4.21
N LYS A 481 9.80 34.89 3.37
CA LYS A 481 10.21 36.26 3.04
C LYS A 481 9.22 37.01 2.15
#